data_AF-A0A512LCD3-F1
#
_entry.id   AF-A0A512LCD3-F1
#
_cell.length_a   1.000
_cell.length_b   1.000
_cell.length_c   1.000
_cell.angle_alpha   90.00
_cell.angle_beta   90.00
_cell.angle_gamma   90.00
#
_symmetry.space_group_name_H-M   'P 1'
#
loop_
_entity.id
_entity.type
_entity.pdbx_description
1 polymer ?
#
loop_
_entity_poly.entity_id
_entity_poly.type
_entity_poly.pdbx_seq_one_letter_code
_entity_poly.pdbx_strand_id
1 'polypeptide(L)'
;MRRADEIVRNAATNFMHTPGLAITRRHTYADLFERFNVISSLLYEGVQGTGHLVLVDPDNKAIDYALRLKEPVPFRQPRWARKILQMAAADIALIADSERIYGLGRLRADHDPSAQDAFTIDFLDHYHWEVRCGTQVLLRSRYGEPKLPQELISRERFIVNYARLFPESSSDDHERLWVLFNVAIEQDHGSMIVVAADATDEALRLTQQGTGIEPVLMTSDLLQRVSGIDGTILLDPHGVCHAVGVILDGVATVDCTPSRGSRFNSGLRYISINDTRRLAIVVSDDHTVDLIPLLPPQIARTDMETNVSAPERATLDNYHKPRNWLENHRFYLNSEQCEIVNSALDRIEALPRDVGEIVITTTRFKPDPRMDDSYLLPMSERDEHP
;
A
#
# COMPACT_ATOMS: atom_id res chain seq x y z
N MET A 1 9.24 26.30 -9.13
CA MET A 1 8.82 25.37 -8.06
C MET A 1 9.16 23.96 -8.51
N ARG A 2 9.92 23.19 -7.72
CA ARG A 2 10.23 21.79 -8.08
C ARG A 2 8.93 20.97 -8.07
N ARG A 3 8.83 20.00 -8.96
CA ARG A 3 7.66 19.10 -8.98
C ARG A 3 7.74 18.12 -7.80
N ALA A 4 6.60 17.60 -7.35
CA ALA A 4 6.52 16.75 -6.17
C ALA A 4 7.36 15.46 -6.32
N ASP A 5 7.33 14.85 -7.50
CA ASP A 5 8.14 13.68 -7.89
C ASP A 5 9.65 13.96 -7.78
N GLU A 6 10.09 15.14 -8.22
CA GLU A 6 11.50 15.56 -8.12
C GLU A 6 11.94 15.73 -6.66
N ILE A 7 11.05 16.26 -5.81
CA ILE A 7 11.33 16.41 -4.37
C ILE A 7 11.47 15.04 -3.71
N VAL A 8 10.56 14.12 -4.01
CA VAL A 8 10.56 12.75 -3.46
C VAL A 8 11.79 11.98 -3.92
N ARG A 9 12.18 12.06 -5.20
CA ARG A 9 13.40 11.43 -5.70
C ARG A 9 14.66 11.97 -5.02
N ASN A 10 14.79 13.29 -4.89
CA ASN A 10 15.92 13.90 -4.18
C ASN A 10 15.97 13.46 -2.70
N ALA A 11 14.82 13.33 -2.04
CA ALA A 11 14.75 12.84 -0.68
C ALA A 11 15.24 11.39 -0.57
N ALA A 12 14.88 10.52 -1.52
CA ALA A 12 15.35 9.14 -1.56
C ALA A 12 16.85 9.01 -1.85
N THR A 13 17.38 9.79 -2.79
CA THR A 13 18.83 9.88 -3.03
C THR A 13 19.56 10.29 -1.76
N ASN A 14 19.06 11.30 -1.06
CA ASN A 14 19.64 11.76 0.20
C ASN A 14 19.54 10.70 1.31
N PHE A 15 18.39 10.02 1.41
CA PHE A 15 18.18 8.94 2.38
C PHE A 15 19.23 7.82 2.21
N MET A 16 19.54 7.45 0.96
CA MET A 16 20.51 6.41 0.66
C MET A 16 21.96 6.78 1.03
N HIS A 17 22.24 8.03 1.42
CA HIS A 17 23.51 8.36 2.05
C HIS A 17 23.65 7.79 3.46
N THR A 18 22.55 7.61 4.20
CA THR A 18 22.58 7.10 5.58
C THR A 18 23.14 5.67 5.65
N PRO A 19 22.63 4.69 4.87
CA PRO A 19 23.25 3.36 4.82
C PRO A 19 24.72 3.40 4.40
N GLY A 20 25.08 4.23 3.43
CA GLY A 20 26.47 4.37 2.98
C GLY A 20 27.42 4.92 4.06
N LEU A 21 26.95 5.88 4.87
CA LEU A 21 27.71 6.46 5.98
C LEU A 21 27.82 5.49 7.16
N ALA A 22 26.78 4.69 7.42
CA ALA A 22 26.77 3.76 8.55
C ALA A 22 27.78 2.61 8.35
N ILE A 23 27.98 2.15 7.11
CA ILE A 23 28.86 1.02 6.79
C ILE A 23 30.30 1.42 6.40
N THR A 24 30.58 2.70 6.15
CA THR A 24 31.90 3.13 5.66
C THR A 24 32.43 4.33 6.48
N ARG A 25 33.64 4.19 7.05
CA ARG A 25 34.29 5.28 7.81
C ARG A 25 34.77 6.47 6.96
N ARG A 26 34.75 6.34 5.64
CA ARG A 26 35.19 7.35 4.67
C ARG A 26 33.96 7.99 4.02
N HIS A 27 33.91 9.31 4.01
CA HIS A 27 32.88 10.06 3.28
C HIS A 27 33.11 9.91 1.78
N THR A 28 32.43 8.96 1.15
CA THR A 28 32.33 8.89 -0.30
C THR A 28 30.90 9.23 -0.73
N TYR A 29 30.76 10.22 -1.59
CA TYR A 29 29.51 10.47 -2.29
C TYR A 29 29.26 9.35 -3.31
N ALA A 30 28.37 8.42 -2.97
CA ALA A 30 27.84 7.42 -3.88
C ALA A 30 26.32 7.60 -4.00
N ASP A 31 25.85 7.85 -5.22
CA ASP A 31 24.41 7.84 -5.53
C ASP A 31 23.92 6.39 -5.61
N LEU A 32 23.73 5.78 -4.44
CA LEU A 32 23.30 4.39 -4.32
C LEU A 32 21.88 4.19 -4.86
N PHE A 33 21.01 5.20 -4.72
CA PHE A 33 19.64 5.15 -5.23
C PHE A 33 19.63 4.96 -6.76
N GLU A 34 20.32 5.83 -7.51
CA GLU A 34 20.39 5.69 -8.97
C GLU A 34 21.13 4.42 -9.39
N ARG A 35 22.14 3.99 -8.64
CA ARG A 35 22.86 2.74 -8.93
C ARG A 35 21.96 1.52 -8.81
N PHE A 36 21.15 1.42 -7.77
CA PHE A 36 20.22 0.30 -7.60
C PHE A 36 19.09 0.35 -8.62
N ASN A 37 18.59 1.54 -8.97
CA ASN A 37 17.67 1.69 -10.11
C ASN A 37 18.29 1.13 -11.41
N VAL A 38 19.54 1.49 -11.73
CA VAL A 38 20.21 0.98 -12.94
C VAL A 38 20.47 -0.52 -12.87
N ILE A 39 20.88 -1.07 -11.72
CA ILE A 39 21.10 -2.52 -11.57
C ILE A 39 19.80 -3.29 -11.75
N SER A 40 18.72 -2.84 -11.09
CA SER A 40 17.38 -3.45 -11.18
C SER A 40 16.79 -3.36 -12.59
N SER A 41 17.15 -2.35 -13.38
CA SER A 41 16.69 -2.21 -14.77
C SER A 41 17.42 -3.12 -15.76
N LEU A 42 18.54 -3.75 -15.40
CA LEU A 42 19.31 -4.56 -16.34
C LEU A 42 18.80 -6.00 -16.41
N LEU A 43 18.57 -6.47 -17.64
CA LEU A 43 18.39 -7.89 -17.94
C LEU A 43 19.76 -8.57 -18.09
N TYR A 44 19.82 -9.85 -17.79
CA TYR A 44 20.99 -10.68 -18.10
C TYR A 44 20.50 -11.99 -18.69
N GLU A 45 21.00 -12.35 -19.88
CA GLU A 45 20.56 -13.53 -20.65
C GLU A 45 19.03 -13.57 -20.90
N GLY A 46 18.39 -12.39 -20.97
CA GLY A 46 16.94 -12.24 -21.19
C GLY A 46 16.08 -12.44 -19.94
N VAL A 47 16.67 -12.79 -18.80
CA VAL A 47 15.96 -13.03 -17.54
C VAL A 47 16.05 -11.79 -16.64
N GLN A 48 14.94 -11.49 -15.96
CA GLN A 48 14.88 -10.45 -14.93
C GLN A 48 15.81 -10.79 -13.76
N GLY A 49 16.22 -9.78 -13.01
CA GLY A 49 17.22 -9.93 -11.95
C GLY A 49 16.59 -9.93 -10.59
N THR A 50 16.27 -11.11 -10.09
CA THR A 50 15.99 -11.31 -8.66
C THR A 50 17.28 -11.61 -7.92
N GLY A 51 17.32 -11.29 -6.63
CA GLY A 51 18.45 -11.59 -5.76
C GLY A 51 18.71 -10.48 -4.76
N HIS A 52 19.69 -10.71 -3.88
CA HIS A 52 19.92 -9.84 -2.73
C HIS A 52 21.37 -9.38 -2.66
N LEU A 53 21.57 -8.14 -2.21
CA LEU A 53 22.88 -7.54 -1.97
C LEU A 53 22.93 -7.03 -0.54
N VAL A 54 24.00 -7.33 0.20
CA VAL A 54 24.25 -6.80 1.53
C VAL A 54 25.27 -5.67 1.43
N LEU A 55 24.81 -4.47 1.76
CA LEU A 55 25.63 -3.28 2.01
C LEU A 55 26.21 -3.36 3.42
N VAL A 56 27.53 -3.47 3.53
CA VAL A 56 28.24 -3.69 4.80
C VAL A 56 29.71 -3.29 4.68
N ASP A 57 30.37 -3.00 5.80
CA ASP A 57 31.84 -2.93 5.85
C ASP A 57 32.40 -4.31 5.43
N PRO A 58 33.29 -4.40 4.42
CA PRO A 58 33.82 -5.68 3.95
C PRO A 58 34.59 -6.47 5.02
N ASP A 59 35.09 -5.79 6.07
CA ASP A 59 35.78 -6.38 7.21
C ASP A 59 34.82 -6.67 8.39
N ASN A 60 33.51 -6.47 8.22
CA ASN A 60 32.52 -6.81 9.22
C ASN A 60 32.52 -8.33 9.51
N LYS A 61 32.69 -8.68 10.78
CA LYS A 61 32.73 -10.08 11.25
C LYS A 61 31.38 -10.79 11.18
N ALA A 62 30.30 -10.06 10.92
CA ALA A 62 28.97 -10.59 10.70
C ALA A 62 28.80 -11.24 9.31
N ILE A 63 29.79 -11.11 8.41
CA ILE A 63 29.70 -11.65 7.05
C ILE A 63 30.50 -12.94 6.90
N ASP A 64 29.80 -14.00 6.55
CA ASP A 64 30.38 -15.28 6.12
C ASP A 64 30.54 -15.28 4.60
N TYR A 65 31.77 -15.07 4.13
CA TYR A 65 32.06 -15.05 2.69
C TYR A 65 32.08 -16.46 2.12
N ALA A 66 31.21 -16.72 1.14
CA ALA A 66 31.25 -17.92 0.32
C ALA A 66 32.31 -17.81 -0.79
N LEU A 67 32.47 -16.62 -1.36
CA LEU A 67 33.47 -16.31 -2.38
C LEU A 67 33.93 -14.86 -2.24
N ARG A 68 35.25 -14.62 -2.25
CA ARG A 68 35.83 -13.28 -2.33
C ARG A 68 36.50 -13.06 -3.67
N LEU A 69 36.22 -11.91 -4.28
CA LEU A 69 36.89 -11.48 -5.50
C LEU A 69 38.31 -11.06 -5.16
N LYS A 70 39.26 -11.48 -6.01
CA LYS A 70 40.65 -11.05 -5.89
C LYS A 70 40.79 -9.53 -6.05
N GLU A 71 40.00 -8.95 -6.96
CA GLU A 71 39.91 -7.51 -7.19
C GLU A 71 38.44 -7.08 -7.04
N PRO A 72 38.09 -6.25 -6.05
CA PRO A 72 36.73 -5.76 -5.87
C PRO A 72 36.24 -4.97 -7.09
N VAL A 73 34.99 -5.20 -7.49
CA VAL A 73 34.42 -4.64 -8.71
C VAL A 73 33.66 -3.34 -8.40
N PRO A 74 33.96 -2.21 -9.06
CA PRO A 74 33.26 -0.95 -8.81
C PRO A 74 31.78 -1.00 -9.21
N PHE A 75 30.90 -0.46 -8.37
CA PHE A 75 29.46 -0.29 -8.67
C PHE A 75 29.18 0.57 -9.90
N ARG A 76 30.12 1.43 -10.30
CA ARG A 76 30.02 2.21 -11.56
C ARG A 76 29.94 1.32 -12.80
N GLN A 77 30.19 0.01 -12.69
CA GLN A 77 30.06 -0.96 -13.77
C GLN A 77 28.81 -1.83 -13.56
N PRO A 78 27.59 -1.32 -13.87
CA PRO A 78 26.34 -1.99 -13.51
C PRO A 78 26.14 -3.35 -14.20
N ARG A 79 26.72 -3.53 -15.41
CA ARG A 79 26.75 -4.84 -16.10
C ARG A 79 27.50 -5.92 -15.32
N TRP A 80 28.57 -5.55 -14.63
CA TRP A 80 29.33 -6.48 -13.80
C TRP A 80 28.57 -6.81 -12.51
N ALA A 81 28.02 -5.79 -11.85
CA ALA A 81 27.15 -6.00 -10.68
C ALA A 81 26.01 -6.98 -11.03
N ARG A 82 25.37 -6.77 -12.18
CA ARG A 82 24.32 -7.65 -12.67
C ARG A 82 24.80 -9.08 -12.97
N LYS A 83 25.98 -9.25 -13.57
CA LYS A 83 26.59 -10.56 -13.82
C LYS A 83 26.87 -11.33 -12.53
N ILE A 84 27.36 -10.65 -11.49
CA ILE A 84 27.63 -11.28 -10.19
C ILE A 84 26.32 -11.56 -9.46
N LEU A 85 25.32 -10.69 -9.58
CA LEU A 85 23.97 -10.90 -9.02
C LEU A 85 23.31 -12.19 -9.53
N GLN A 86 23.66 -12.67 -10.73
CA GLN A 86 23.20 -13.97 -11.23
C GLN A 86 23.75 -15.18 -10.46
N MET A 87 24.84 -14.98 -9.71
CA MET A 87 25.40 -16.01 -8.83
C MET A 87 24.84 -15.91 -7.41
N ALA A 88 24.05 -14.86 -7.11
CA ALA A 88 23.30 -14.79 -5.87
C ALA A 88 22.15 -15.81 -5.92
N ALA A 89 21.85 -16.40 -4.77
CA ALA A 89 20.72 -17.29 -4.56
C ALA A 89 19.93 -16.79 -3.35
N ALA A 90 18.81 -17.44 -3.02
CA ALA A 90 17.98 -17.06 -1.87
C ALA A 90 18.78 -16.94 -0.56
N ASP A 91 19.83 -17.76 -0.39
CA ASP A 91 20.67 -17.78 0.80
C ASP A 91 22.07 -17.19 0.62
N ILE A 92 22.43 -16.66 -0.56
CA ILE A 92 23.74 -16.07 -0.85
C ILE A 92 23.55 -14.71 -1.50
N ALA A 93 24.03 -13.66 -0.84
CA ALA A 93 23.92 -12.29 -1.31
C ALA A 93 25.26 -11.77 -1.87
N LEU A 94 25.19 -10.72 -2.68
CA LEU A 94 26.36 -9.92 -3.05
C LEU A 94 26.83 -9.14 -1.83
N ILE A 95 28.12 -9.18 -1.52
CA ILE A 95 28.68 -8.38 -0.44
C ILE A 95 29.35 -7.16 -1.05
N ALA A 96 28.93 -5.97 -0.62
CA ALA A 96 29.41 -4.73 -1.18
C ALA A 96 29.42 -3.59 -0.15
N ASP A 97 30.28 -2.59 -0.36
CA ASP A 97 30.22 -1.33 0.38
C ASP A 97 29.48 -0.26 -0.46
N SER A 98 29.74 1.04 -0.27
CA SER A 98 29.12 2.08 -1.11
C SER A 98 29.75 2.24 -2.51
N GLU A 99 30.92 1.65 -2.75
CA GLU A 99 31.75 1.85 -3.96
C GLU A 99 31.96 0.59 -4.79
N ARG A 100 32.14 -0.56 -4.14
CA ARG A 100 32.66 -1.80 -4.73
C ARG A 100 31.94 -3.03 -4.19
N ILE A 101 31.89 -4.05 -5.03
CA ILE A 101 31.43 -5.41 -4.72
C ILE A 101 32.67 -6.26 -4.42
N TYR A 102 32.65 -6.95 -3.29
CA TYR A 102 33.75 -7.75 -2.77
C TYR A 102 33.59 -9.25 -3.04
N GLY A 103 32.37 -9.72 -3.26
CA GLY A 103 32.09 -11.11 -3.59
C GLY A 103 30.69 -11.56 -3.20
N LEU A 104 30.58 -12.82 -2.82
CA LEU A 104 29.34 -13.48 -2.41
C LEU A 104 29.46 -13.99 -0.97
N GLY A 105 28.40 -13.84 -0.19
CA GLY A 105 28.42 -14.24 1.20
C GLY A 105 27.04 -14.17 1.84
N ARG A 106 27.02 -14.37 3.16
CA ARG A 106 25.82 -14.38 3.97
C ARG A 106 26.02 -13.46 5.16
N LEU A 107 24.99 -12.69 5.49
CA LEU A 107 24.90 -12.05 6.79
C LEU A 107 24.51 -13.13 7.80
N ARG A 108 25.29 -13.27 8.88
CA ARG A 108 25.04 -14.28 9.90
C ARG A 108 23.65 -14.08 10.53
N ALA A 109 22.94 -15.18 10.76
CA ALA A 109 21.60 -15.15 11.32
C ALA A 109 21.54 -14.58 12.76
N ASP A 110 22.65 -14.59 13.49
CA ASP A 110 22.78 -14.03 14.85
C ASP A 110 23.19 -12.56 14.87
N HIS A 111 23.28 -11.91 13.71
CA HIS A 111 23.58 -10.49 13.62
C HIS A 111 22.41 -9.64 14.15
N ASP A 112 22.72 -8.69 15.02
CA ASP A 112 21.74 -7.75 15.59
C ASP A 112 21.50 -6.55 14.64
N PRO A 113 20.31 -6.42 14.01
CA PRO A 113 20.02 -5.32 13.11
C PRO A 113 20.02 -3.94 13.79
N SER A 114 19.92 -3.88 15.12
CA SER A 114 19.93 -2.61 15.86
C SER A 114 21.27 -1.88 15.78
N ALA A 115 22.35 -2.60 15.41
CA ALA A 115 23.66 -2.02 15.14
C ALA A 115 23.70 -1.13 13.89
N GLN A 116 22.74 -1.27 12.97
CA GLN A 116 22.59 -0.49 11.73
C GLN A 116 23.88 -0.43 10.88
N ASP A 117 24.69 -1.48 10.92
CA ASP A 117 25.98 -1.61 10.20
C ASP A 117 25.90 -2.58 9.02
N ALA A 118 24.71 -3.12 8.73
CA ALA A 118 24.41 -3.92 7.54
C ALA A 118 22.99 -3.63 7.02
N PHE A 119 22.86 -3.48 5.70
CA PHE A 119 21.58 -3.24 5.02
C PHE A 119 21.44 -4.20 3.85
N THR A 120 20.28 -4.81 3.67
CA THR A 120 20.02 -5.70 2.52
C THR A 120 19.23 -4.93 1.46
N ILE A 121 19.64 -5.08 0.21
CA ILE A 121 18.98 -4.57 -0.98
C ILE A 121 18.39 -5.78 -1.70
N ASP A 122 17.07 -5.83 -1.75
CA ASP A 122 16.34 -6.92 -2.39
C ASP A 122 15.92 -6.46 -3.77
N PHE A 123 16.44 -7.10 -4.81
CA PHE A 123 16.00 -6.92 -6.19
C PHE A 123 14.83 -7.87 -6.42
N LEU A 124 13.62 -7.32 -6.46
CA LEU A 124 12.37 -8.09 -6.46
C LEU A 124 11.91 -8.40 -7.89
N ASP A 125 12.06 -7.44 -8.80
CA ASP A 125 11.67 -7.56 -10.20
C ASP A 125 12.42 -6.52 -11.07
N HIS A 126 12.20 -6.51 -12.38
CA HIS A 126 12.70 -5.50 -13.29
C HIS A 126 12.32 -4.09 -12.84
N TYR A 127 13.35 -3.27 -12.59
CA TYR A 127 13.19 -1.91 -12.08
C TYR A 127 12.45 -1.84 -10.73
N HIS A 128 12.50 -2.92 -9.94
CA HIS A 128 11.85 -3.01 -8.63
C HIS A 128 12.82 -3.54 -7.59
N TRP A 129 13.09 -2.72 -6.57
CA TRP A 129 13.98 -3.09 -5.48
C TRP A 129 13.57 -2.41 -4.19
N GLU A 130 14.02 -2.94 -3.06
CA GLU A 130 13.86 -2.35 -1.75
C GLU A 130 15.13 -2.44 -0.92
N VAL A 131 15.23 -1.57 0.09
CA VAL A 131 16.28 -1.62 1.10
C VAL A 131 15.67 -1.89 2.46
N ARG A 132 16.28 -2.82 3.20
CA ARG A 132 15.87 -3.26 4.52
C ARG A 132 17.03 -3.26 5.51
N CYS A 133 16.71 -3.11 6.79
CA CYS A 133 17.61 -3.32 7.91
C CYS A 133 16.97 -4.39 8.82
N GLY A 134 17.61 -5.56 8.94
CA GLY A 134 16.96 -6.72 9.56
C GLY A 134 15.73 -7.14 8.76
N THR A 135 14.56 -7.20 9.40
CA THR A 135 13.26 -7.47 8.75
C THR A 135 12.51 -6.20 8.32
N GLN A 136 12.98 -5.02 8.73
CA GLN A 136 12.29 -3.76 8.46
C GLN A 136 12.68 -3.23 7.08
N VAL A 137 11.71 -3.12 6.17
CA VAL A 137 11.88 -2.38 4.92
C VAL A 137 11.93 -0.88 5.25
N LEU A 138 12.85 -0.15 4.63
CA LEU A 138 13.06 1.28 4.86
C LEU A 138 12.65 2.15 3.66
N LEU A 139 12.88 1.65 2.44
CA LEU A 139 12.55 2.31 1.19
C LEU A 139 12.32 1.26 0.10
N ARG A 140 11.31 1.48 -0.74
CA ARG A 140 11.05 0.71 -1.95
C ARG A 140 11.11 1.63 -3.16
N SER A 141 11.67 1.15 -4.27
CA SER A 141 11.72 1.88 -5.53
C SER A 141 11.17 1.00 -6.64
N ARG A 142 10.21 1.53 -7.41
CA ARG A 142 9.67 0.86 -8.58
C ARG A 142 9.65 1.83 -9.75
N TYR A 143 10.24 1.46 -10.88
CA TYR A 143 10.42 2.36 -12.04
C TYR A 143 11.07 3.71 -11.70
N GLY A 144 11.91 3.75 -10.65
CA GLY A 144 12.63 4.95 -10.22
C GLY A 144 11.77 5.93 -9.45
N GLU A 145 10.59 5.48 -9.00
CA GLU A 145 9.71 6.18 -8.07
C GLU A 145 9.93 5.62 -6.65
N PRO A 146 10.63 6.38 -5.78
CA PRO A 146 10.82 5.95 -4.40
C PRO A 146 9.55 6.14 -3.59
N LYS A 147 9.24 5.15 -2.76
CA LYS A 147 8.14 5.18 -1.79
C LYS A 147 8.64 4.62 -0.46
N LEU A 148 8.19 5.21 0.63
CA LEU A 148 8.31 4.55 1.93
C LEU A 148 7.49 3.26 1.89
N PRO A 149 7.95 2.19 2.54
CA PRO A 149 7.12 1.02 2.80
C PRO A 149 5.96 1.48 3.66
N GLN A 150 4.82 1.69 3.03
CA GLN A 150 3.58 2.00 3.71
C GLN A 150 2.88 0.68 3.96
N GLU A 151 2.40 0.48 5.18
CA GLU A 151 1.31 -0.47 5.41
C GLU A 151 0.17 -0.08 4.46
N LEU A 152 -0.17 -0.97 3.53
CA LEU A 152 -1.21 -0.74 2.51
C LEU A 152 -2.52 -0.29 3.18
N ILE A 153 -2.79 -0.85 4.35
CA ILE A 153 -3.84 -0.46 5.27
C ILE A 153 -3.36 -0.78 6.70
N SER A 154 -3.60 0.11 7.66
CA SER A 154 -3.34 -0.22 9.06
C SER A 154 -4.30 -1.30 9.54
N ARG A 155 -3.84 -2.16 10.45
CA ARG A 155 -4.67 -3.21 11.04
C ARG A 155 -5.99 -2.67 11.60
N GLU A 156 -5.94 -1.57 12.32
CA GLU A 156 -7.13 -0.91 12.87
C GLU A 156 -8.12 -0.51 11.76
N ARG A 157 -7.63 0.11 10.69
CA ARG A 157 -8.47 0.52 9.57
C ARG A 157 -9.10 -0.67 8.85
N PHE A 158 -8.38 -1.78 8.72
CA PHE A 158 -8.93 -3.02 8.17
C PHE A 158 -10.05 -3.57 9.06
N ILE A 159 -9.80 -3.71 10.36
CA ILE A 159 -10.77 -4.26 11.32
C ILE A 159 -12.04 -3.41 11.38
N VAL A 160 -11.91 -2.08 11.45
CA VAL A 160 -13.07 -1.17 11.45
C VAL A 160 -13.86 -1.29 10.15
N ASN A 161 -13.19 -1.35 8.99
CA ASN A 161 -13.87 -1.54 7.72
C ASN A 161 -14.63 -2.88 7.68
N TYR A 162 -13.97 -3.95 8.11
CA TYR A 162 -14.53 -5.30 8.11
C TYR A 162 -15.74 -5.43 9.04
N ALA A 163 -15.63 -4.93 10.28
CA ALA A 163 -16.72 -4.93 11.26
C ALA A 163 -17.96 -4.18 10.77
N ARG A 164 -17.76 -3.07 10.04
CA ARG A 164 -18.86 -2.29 9.46
C ARG A 164 -19.55 -3.02 8.30
N LEU A 165 -18.78 -3.74 7.48
CA LEU A 165 -19.34 -4.57 6.40
C LEU A 165 -20.02 -5.83 6.95
N PHE A 166 -19.52 -6.40 8.04
CA PHE A 166 -20.03 -7.66 8.60
C PHE A 166 -20.26 -7.56 10.13
N PRO A 167 -21.33 -6.90 10.59
CA PRO A 167 -21.61 -6.70 12.02
C PRO A 167 -21.87 -7.98 12.81
N GLU A 168 -22.19 -9.09 12.14
CA GLU A 168 -22.39 -10.40 12.77
C GLU A 168 -21.07 -11.15 13.01
N SER A 169 -19.96 -10.67 12.44
CA SER A 169 -18.63 -11.28 12.63
C SER A 169 -18.03 -10.90 13.98
N SER A 170 -17.35 -11.85 14.61
CA SER A 170 -16.70 -11.68 15.90
C SER A 170 -15.30 -11.05 15.76
N SER A 171 -14.72 -10.56 16.86
CA SER A 171 -13.34 -10.07 16.87
C SER A 171 -12.33 -11.15 16.42
N ASP A 172 -12.58 -12.41 16.76
CA ASP A 172 -11.73 -13.53 16.31
C ASP A 172 -11.81 -13.74 14.79
N ASP A 173 -12.97 -13.48 14.19
CA ASP A 173 -13.12 -13.50 12.73
C ASP A 173 -12.33 -12.36 12.07
N HIS A 174 -12.35 -11.16 12.68
CA HIS A 174 -11.58 -10.02 12.20
C HIS A 174 -10.08 -10.30 12.22
N GLU A 175 -9.57 -10.89 13.31
CA GLU A 175 -8.17 -11.30 13.41
C GLU A 175 -7.80 -12.36 12.39
N ARG A 176 -8.67 -13.36 12.20
CA ARG A 176 -8.46 -14.40 11.22
C ARG A 176 -8.35 -13.81 9.81
N LEU A 177 -9.28 -12.93 9.44
CA LEU A 177 -9.24 -12.29 8.12
C LEU A 177 -8.05 -11.34 7.97
N TRP A 178 -7.61 -10.68 9.03
CA TRP A 178 -6.38 -9.88 9.01
C TRP A 178 -5.15 -10.75 8.73
N VAL A 179 -5.06 -11.93 9.34
CA VAL A 179 -3.98 -12.89 9.05
C VAL A 179 -4.05 -13.36 7.60
N LEU A 180 -5.23 -13.74 7.11
CA LEU A 180 -5.42 -14.18 5.72
C LEU A 180 -5.12 -13.06 4.71
N PHE A 181 -5.47 -11.81 5.02
CA PHE A 181 -5.10 -10.64 4.23
C PHE A 181 -3.59 -10.50 4.13
N ASN A 182 -2.85 -10.57 5.25
CA ASN A 182 -1.39 -10.48 5.23
C ASN A 182 -0.75 -11.63 4.44
N VAL A 183 -1.28 -12.85 4.58
CA VAL A 183 -0.82 -13.99 3.80
C VAL A 183 -1.08 -13.79 2.31
N ALA A 184 -2.16 -13.12 1.92
CA ALA A 184 -2.48 -12.85 0.51
C ALA A 184 -1.55 -11.79 -0.10
N ILE A 185 -1.19 -10.73 0.64
CA ILE A 185 -0.30 -9.67 0.14
C ILE A 185 1.16 -10.10 0.03
N GLU A 186 1.57 -11.12 0.79
CA GLU A 186 2.93 -11.68 0.79
C GLU A 186 3.17 -12.69 -0.34
N GLN A 187 2.15 -13.03 -1.15
CA GLN A 187 2.31 -13.98 -2.24
C GLN A 187 3.03 -13.36 -3.44
N ASP A 188 3.82 -14.18 -4.13
CA ASP A 188 4.58 -13.79 -5.34
C ASP A 188 3.70 -13.64 -6.60
N HIS A 189 2.40 -13.89 -6.50
CA HIS A 189 1.45 -13.81 -7.60
C HIS A 189 0.17 -13.10 -7.16
N GLY A 190 -0.54 -12.51 -8.12
CA GLY A 190 -1.83 -11.89 -7.86
C GLY A 190 -2.85 -12.91 -7.37
N SER A 191 -3.72 -12.45 -6.48
CA SER A 191 -4.73 -13.25 -5.81
C SER A 191 -6.00 -12.42 -5.62
N MET A 192 -7.14 -13.09 -5.59
CA MET A 192 -8.41 -12.45 -5.28
C MET A 192 -9.17 -13.26 -4.24
N ILE A 193 -9.54 -12.60 -3.15
CA ILE A 193 -10.41 -13.15 -2.12
C ILE A 193 -11.68 -12.31 -2.11
N VAL A 194 -12.84 -12.96 -2.13
CA VAL A 194 -14.13 -12.32 -1.89
C VAL A 194 -14.71 -12.88 -0.61
N VAL A 195 -15.03 -11.99 0.32
CA VAL A 195 -15.82 -12.29 1.51
C VAL A 195 -17.25 -11.89 1.22
N ALA A 196 -18.20 -12.82 1.33
CA ALA A 196 -19.61 -12.59 1.03
C ALA A 196 -20.50 -13.05 2.18
N ALA A 197 -21.43 -12.19 2.63
CA ALA A 197 -22.39 -12.56 3.67
C ALA A 197 -23.27 -13.77 3.26
N ASP A 198 -23.49 -13.94 1.96
CA ASP A 198 -24.28 -15.00 1.32
C ASP A 198 -23.40 -16.09 0.66
N ALA A 199 -22.17 -16.30 1.14
CA ALA A 199 -21.18 -17.15 0.47
C ALA A 199 -21.67 -18.57 0.12
N THR A 200 -22.53 -19.18 0.95
CA THR A 200 -23.09 -20.52 0.67
C THR A 200 -24.00 -20.52 -0.56
N ASP A 201 -24.96 -19.60 -0.61
CA ASP A 201 -25.89 -19.48 -1.74
C ASP A 201 -25.15 -19.01 -3.00
N GLU A 202 -24.16 -18.15 -2.82
CA GLU A 202 -23.34 -17.63 -3.91
C GLU A 202 -22.43 -18.71 -4.53
N ALA A 203 -21.83 -19.58 -3.71
CA ALA A 203 -21.08 -20.74 -4.20
C ALA A 203 -21.98 -21.68 -5.03
N LEU A 204 -23.24 -21.85 -4.62
CA LEU A 204 -24.22 -22.63 -5.39
C LEU A 204 -24.57 -21.95 -6.71
N ARG A 205 -24.82 -20.63 -6.69
CA ARG A 205 -25.12 -19.83 -7.90
C ARG A 205 -23.98 -19.89 -8.92
N LEU A 206 -22.74 -19.83 -8.45
CA LEU A 206 -21.52 -19.82 -9.26
C LEU A 206 -20.90 -21.21 -9.47
N THR A 207 -21.62 -22.30 -9.19
CA THR A 207 -21.09 -23.68 -9.30
C THR A 207 -20.56 -24.04 -10.69
N GLN A 208 -21.11 -23.47 -11.77
CA GLN A 208 -20.60 -23.69 -13.14
C GLN A 208 -19.44 -22.75 -13.53
N GLN A 209 -19.07 -21.84 -12.63
CA GLN A 209 -18.07 -20.78 -12.83
C GLN A 209 -16.97 -20.86 -11.76
N GLY A 210 -16.82 -21.98 -11.08
CA GLY A 210 -15.80 -22.17 -10.06
C GLY A 210 -15.77 -23.61 -9.56
N THR A 211 -14.89 -23.88 -8.60
CA THR A 211 -14.82 -25.17 -7.93
C THR A 211 -15.48 -25.05 -6.57
N GLY A 212 -16.70 -25.58 -6.44
CA GLY A 212 -17.36 -25.73 -5.15
C GLY A 212 -16.61 -26.74 -4.28
N ILE A 213 -16.45 -26.44 -3.00
CA ILE A 213 -15.79 -27.32 -2.02
C ILE A 213 -16.73 -27.59 -0.85
N GLU A 214 -16.44 -28.63 -0.07
CA GLU A 214 -17.05 -28.74 1.25
C GLU A 214 -16.55 -27.58 2.12
N PRO A 215 -17.44 -26.85 2.82
CA PRO A 215 -17.06 -25.69 3.60
C PRO A 215 -15.96 -26.01 4.62
N VAL A 216 -14.87 -25.25 4.58
CA VAL A 216 -13.71 -25.45 5.45
C VAL A 216 -13.15 -24.13 5.94
N LEU A 217 -12.79 -24.06 7.23
CA LEU A 217 -12.17 -22.87 7.79
C LEU A 217 -10.82 -22.61 7.10
N MET A 218 -10.65 -21.41 6.54
CA MET A 218 -9.44 -21.05 5.81
C MET A 218 -8.26 -20.83 6.77
N THR A 219 -7.17 -21.53 6.52
CA THR A 219 -5.87 -21.36 7.22
C THR A 219 -4.85 -20.72 6.28
N SER A 220 -3.76 -20.16 6.82
CA SER A 220 -2.66 -19.59 6.02
C SER A 220 -2.09 -20.61 5.03
N ASP A 221 -1.83 -21.84 5.49
CA ASP A 221 -1.30 -22.92 4.66
C ASP A 221 -2.26 -23.34 3.54
N LEU A 222 -3.57 -23.36 3.84
CA LEU A 222 -4.57 -23.68 2.82
C LEU A 222 -4.68 -22.55 1.80
N LEU A 223 -4.67 -21.30 2.25
CA LEU A 223 -4.75 -20.12 1.41
C LEU A 223 -3.62 -20.10 0.37
N GLN A 224 -2.38 -20.35 0.79
CA GLN A 224 -1.22 -20.43 -0.10
C GLN A 224 -1.32 -21.54 -1.14
N ARG A 225 -2.02 -22.64 -0.83
CA ARG A 225 -2.19 -23.77 -1.76
C ARG A 225 -3.27 -23.48 -2.80
N VAL A 226 -4.40 -22.92 -2.36
CA VAL A 226 -5.54 -22.68 -3.25
C VAL A 226 -5.37 -21.43 -4.10
N SER A 227 -4.58 -20.47 -3.65
CA SER A 227 -4.30 -19.24 -4.40
C SER A 227 -3.49 -19.46 -5.67
N GLY A 228 -2.85 -20.64 -5.84
CA GLY A 228 -2.18 -21.02 -7.08
C GLY A 228 -3.14 -21.35 -8.24
N ILE A 229 -4.45 -21.38 -7.99
CA ILE A 229 -5.48 -21.56 -9.02
C ILE A 229 -5.98 -20.18 -9.46
N ASP A 230 -6.14 -19.99 -10.77
CA ASP A 230 -6.73 -18.77 -11.33
C ASP A 230 -8.18 -18.58 -10.88
N GLY A 231 -8.53 -17.35 -10.55
CA GLY A 231 -9.89 -16.96 -10.14
C GLY A 231 -9.94 -16.43 -8.72
N THR A 232 -11.09 -16.60 -8.08
CA THR A 232 -11.39 -15.99 -6.78
C THR A 232 -11.64 -17.06 -5.72
N ILE A 233 -11.18 -16.80 -4.51
CA ILE A 233 -11.47 -17.58 -3.32
C ILE A 233 -12.69 -16.95 -2.64
N LEU A 234 -13.75 -17.73 -2.43
CA LEU A 234 -15.00 -17.27 -1.84
C LEU A 234 -15.09 -17.69 -0.37
N LEU A 235 -15.01 -16.70 0.52
CA LEU A 235 -15.13 -16.85 1.97
C LEU A 235 -16.46 -16.29 2.46
N ASP A 236 -16.94 -16.79 3.58
CA ASP A 236 -17.96 -16.11 4.40
C ASP A 236 -17.32 -15.18 5.44
N PRO A 237 -18.11 -14.37 6.17
CA PRO A 237 -17.57 -13.42 7.14
C PRO A 237 -16.84 -14.05 8.33
N HIS A 238 -16.97 -15.36 8.53
CA HIS A 238 -16.28 -16.13 9.56
C HIS A 238 -14.99 -16.77 9.04
N GLY A 239 -14.61 -16.51 7.79
CA GLY A 239 -13.40 -17.05 7.17
C GLY A 239 -13.53 -18.52 6.75
N VAL A 240 -14.75 -19.04 6.62
CA VAL A 240 -14.99 -20.36 6.03
C VAL A 240 -15.03 -20.21 4.52
N CYS A 241 -14.28 -21.06 3.82
CA CYS A 241 -14.23 -21.09 2.36
C CYS A 241 -15.30 -22.01 1.81
N HIS A 242 -16.07 -21.51 0.84
CA HIS A 242 -17.16 -22.25 0.19
C HIS A 242 -16.85 -22.62 -1.27
N ALA A 243 -15.95 -21.87 -1.93
CA ALA A 243 -15.51 -22.17 -3.30
C ALA A 243 -14.14 -21.56 -3.62
N VAL A 244 -13.42 -22.15 -4.58
CA VAL A 244 -12.13 -21.67 -5.08
C VAL A 244 -12.13 -21.60 -6.61
N GLY A 245 -11.25 -20.76 -7.18
CA GLY A 245 -11.18 -20.56 -8.63
C GLY A 245 -12.47 -19.99 -9.23
N VAL A 246 -13.20 -19.19 -8.45
CA VAL A 246 -14.49 -18.62 -8.86
C VAL A 246 -14.25 -17.48 -9.86
N ILE A 247 -14.93 -17.55 -11.00
CA ILE A 247 -15.02 -16.51 -12.01
C ILE A 247 -16.21 -15.63 -11.64
N LEU A 248 -15.92 -14.40 -11.23
CA LEU A 248 -16.94 -13.44 -10.84
C LEU A 248 -17.66 -12.88 -12.07
N ASP A 249 -18.98 -12.83 -12.00
CA ASP A 249 -19.80 -12.05 -12.93
C ASP A 249 -19.89 -10.57 -12.48
N GLY A 250 -20.46 -9.72 -13.33
CA GLY A 250 -20.25 -8.29 -13.22
C GLY A 250 -20.99 -7.47 -14.27
N VAL A 251 -21.70 -6.41 -13.87
CA VAL A 251 -22.22 -5.40 -14.80
C VAL A 251 -21.18 -4.31 -14.95
N ALA A 252 -20.99 -3.79 -16.16
CA ALA A 252 -20.06 -2.69 -16.39
C ALA A 252 -20.46 -1.47 -15.55
N THR A 253 -19.52 -0.91 -14.79
CA THR A 253 -19.72 0.27 -13.97
C THR A 253 -18.85 1.43 -14.46
N VAL A 254 -19.26 2.66 -14.13
CA VAL A 254 -18.50 3.88 -14.45
C VAL A 254 -17.18 3.99 -13.68
N ASP A 255 -17.05 3.27 -12.56
CA ASP A 255 -15.86 3.27 -11.71
C ASP A 255 -14.78 2.30 -12.22
N CYS A 256 -15.12 1.44 -13.19
CA CYS A 256 -14.14 0.61 -13.87
C CYS A 256 -13.23 1.47 -14.75
N THR A 257 -11.95 1.10 -14.84
CA THR A 257 -10.97 1.80 -15.69
C THR A 257 -10.03 0.83 -16.40
N PRO A 258 -9.74 1.05 -17.70
CA PRO A 258 -8.78 0.23 -18.44
C PRO A 258 -7.34 0.41 -17.95
N SER A 259 -7.05 1.42 -17.12
CA SER A 259 -5.73 1.61 -16.51
C SER A 259 -5.44 0.63 -15.37
N ARG A 260 -6.44 -0.07 -14.85
CA ARG A 260 -6.31 -1.09 -13.79
C ARG A 260 -6.52 -2.49 -14.36
N GLY A 261 -6.00 -3.50 -13.64
CA GLY A 261 -6.04 -4.90 -14.06
C GLY A 261 -7.45 -5.52 -14.11
N SER A 262 -7.55 -6.68 -14.75
CA SER A 262 -8.80 -7.45 -14.88
C SER A 262 -9.38 -7.82 -13.51
N ARG A 263 -8.54 -8.27 -12.56
CA ARG A 263 -8.94 -8.62 -11.19
C ARG A 263 -9.63 -7.43 -10.49
N PHE A 264 -8.99 -6.27 -10.47
CA PHE A 264 -9.56 -5.07 -9.87
C PHE A 264 -10.94 -4.72 -10.46
N ASN A 265 -11.03 -4.67 -11.79
CA ASN A 265 -12.28 -4.34 -12.46
C ASN A 265 -13.36 -5.42 -12.24
N SER A 266 -13.01 -6.71 -12.17
CA SER A 266 -13.96 -7.78 -11.85
C SER A 266 -14.49 -7.66 -10.42
N GLY A 267 -13.61 -7.39 -9.45
CA GLY A 267 -14.02 -7.14 -8.06
C GLY A 267 -14.99 -5.96 -7.95
N LEU A 268 -14.69 -4.83 -8.60
CA LEU A 268 -15.59 -3.66 -8.64
C LEU A 268 -16.97 -4.00 -9.20
N ARG A 269 -17.02 -4.67 -10.35
CA ARG A 269 -18.30 -5.04 -10.98
C ARG A 269 -19.09 -6.02 -10.14
N TYR A 270 -18.42 -6.97 -9.51
CA TYR A 270 -19.07 -8.00 -8.71
C TYR A 270 -19.64 -7.43 -7.40
N ILE A 271 -18.87 -6.61 -6.69
CA ILE A 271 -19.29 -5.98 -5.43
C ILE A 271 -20.40 -4.95 -5.64
N SER A 272 -20.48 -4.34 -6.83
CA SER A 272 -21.54 -3.37 -7.16
C SER A 272 -22.86 -4.00 -7.60
N ILE A 273 -22.90 -5.32 -7.83
CA ILE A 273 -24.14 -6.04 -8.12
C ILE A 273 -24.82 -6.38 -6.79
N ASN A 274 -25.89 -5.63 -6.49
CA ASN A 274 -26.80 -5.80 -5.35
C ASN A 274 -26.30 -5.21 -4.03
N ASP A 275 -27.24 -4.98 -3.11
CA ASP A 275 -26.99 -4.47 -1.75
C ASP A 275 -26.43 -5.53 -0.78
N THR A 276 -26.03 -6.70 -1.30
CA THR A 276 -25.46 -7.75 -0.45
C THR A 276 -24.08 -7.35 0.03
N ARG A 277 -23.83 -7.49 1.33
CA ARG A 277 -22.57 -7.10 1.94
C ARG A 277 -21.46 -8.05 1.50
N ARG A 278 -20.50 -7.50 0.75
CA ARG A 278 -19.38 -8.22 0.19
C ARG A 278 -18.12 -7.36 0.27
N LEU A 279 -16.97 -8.02 0.36
CA LEU A 279 -15.64 -7.39 0.35
C LEU A 279 -14.74 -8.17 -0.60
N ALA A 280 -14.15 -7.51 -1.58
CA ALA A 280 -13.09 -8.06 -2.41
C ALA A 280 -11.73 -7.53 -1.93
N ILE A 281 -10.80 -8.45 -1.71
CA ILE A 281 -9.38 -8.22 -1.50
C ILE A 281 -8.69 -8.60 -2.79
N VAL A 282 -8.14 -7.61 -3.49
CA VAL A 282 -7.46 -7.79 -4.77
C VAL A 282 -5.98 -7.54 -4.55
N VAL A 283 -5.17 -8.57 -4.74
CA VAL A 283 -3.71 -8.47 -4.80
C VAL A 283 -3.31 -8.63 -6.26
N SER A 284 -2.63 -7.63 -6.80
CA SER A 284 -2.14 -7.66 -8.17
C SER A 284 -0.76 -8.29 -8.23
N ASP A 285 -0.38 -8.82 -9.39
CA ASP A 285 0.98 -9.37 -9.66
C ASP A 285 2.08 -8.30 -9.45
N ASP A 286 1.66 -7.03 -9.45
CA ASP A 286 2.51 -5.86 -9.31
C ASP A 286 2.59 -5.35 -7.85
N HIS A 287 2.12 -6.18 -6.92
CA HIS A 287 1.98 -5.98 -5.47
C HIS A 287 1.15 -4.76 -5.07
N THR A 288 0.29 -4.25 -5.97
CA THR A 288 -0.79 -3.34 -5.56
C THR A 288 -1.90 -4.14 -4.89
N VAL A 289 -2.49 -3.55 -3.85
CA VAL A 289 -3.56 -4.17 -3.08
C VAL A 289 -4.74 -3.22 -2.98
N ASP A 290 -5.93 -3.72 -3.28
CA ASP A 290 -7.18 -2.98 -3.17
C ASP A 290 -8.19 -3.75 -2.31
N LEU A 291 -8.87 -3.01 -1.44
CA LEU A 291 -10.01 -3.45 -0.65
C LEU A 291 -11.26 -2.79 -1.21
N ILE A 292 -12.24 -3.58 -1.63
CA ILE A 292 -13.42 -3.12 -2.34
C ILE A 292 -14.68 -3.67 -1.64
N PRO A 293 -15.48 -2.86 -0.93
CA PRO A 293 -15.27 -1.45 -0.68
C PRO A 293 -14.30 -1.21 0.48
N LEU A 294 -13.51 -0.12 0.37
CA LEU A 294 -12.83 0.49 1.51
C LEU A 294 -13.63 1.72 1.93
N LEU A 295 -14.43 1.57 2.97
CA LEU A 295 -15.32 2.62 3.47
C LEU A 295 -14.50 3.82 3.98
N PRO A 296 -14.98 5.06 3.75
CA PRO A 296 -14.42 6.23 4.40
C PRO A 296 -14.36 6.07 5.93
N PRO A 297 -13.29 6.58 6.58
CA PRO A 297 -13.15 6.50 8.03
C PRO A 297 -14.32 7.20 8.74
N GLN A 298 -14.65 6.77 9.96
CA GLN A 298 -15.62 7.50 10.76
C GLN A 298 -14.96 8.78 11.31
N ILE A 299 -15.74 9.85 11.42
CA ILE A 299 -15.26 11.14 11.95
C ILE A 299 -16.15 11.62 13.08
N ALA A 300 -15.59 12.42 13.99
CA ALA A 300 -16.35 12.99 15.08
C ALA A 300 -17.40 13.98 14.57
N ARG A 301 -18.65 13.85 15.05
CA ARG A 301 -19.73 14.77 14.68
C ARG A 301 -19.40 16.23 15.03
N THR A 302 -18.71 16.46 16.14
CA THR A 302 -18.26 17.79 16.59
C THR A 302 -17.29 18.45 15.62
N ASP A 303 -16.40 17.67 15.00
CA ASP A 303 -15.43 18.19 14.04
C ASP A 303 -16.14 18.63 12.75
N MET A 304 -17.13 17.85 12.30
CA MET A 304 -17.99 18.23 11.18
C MET A 304 -18.75 19.52 11.45
N GLU A 305 -19.48 19.59 12.57
CA GLU A 305 -20.29 20.76 12.94
C GLU A 305 -19.44 22.03 13.06
N THR A 306 -18.26 21.92 13.67
CA THR A 306 -17.32 23.04 13.83
C THR A 306 -16.82 23.55 12.48
N ASN A 307 -16.44 22.66 11.58
CA ASN A 307 -15.90 23.04 10.28
C ASN A 307 -16.98 23.50 9.29
N VAL A 308 -18.22 23.02 9.40
CA VAL A 308 -19.37 23.52 8.61
C VAL A 308 -19.76 24.94 9.03
N SER A 309 -19.72 25.24 10.33
CA SER A 309 -20.10 26.57 10.85
C SER A 309 -18.98 27.62 10.69
N ALA A 310 -17.72 27.19 10.55
CA ALA A 310 -16.57 28.10 10.47
C ALA A 310 -16.60 29.05 9.25
N PRO A 311 -16.94 28.60 8.02
CA PRO A 311 -17.09 29.47 6.85
C PRO A 311 -18.11 30.59 7.02
N GLU A 312 -19.17 30.41 7.81
CA GLU A 312 -20.21 31.43 8.00
C GLU A 312 -19.66 32.72 8.61
N ARG A 313 -18.64 32.59 9.48
CA ARG A 313 -17.97 33.73 10.15
C ARG A 313 -16.62 34.08 9.53
N ALA A 314 -16.19 33.32 8.53
CA ALA A 314 -14.91 33.50 7.88
C ALA A 314 -14.88 34.75 6.97
N THR A 315 -13.70 35.32 6.80
CA THR A 315 -13.35 36.42 5.90
C THR A 315 -12.44 35.91 4.78
N LEU A 316 -12.09 36.79 3.83
CA LEU A 316 -11.12 36.49 2.77
C LEU A 316 -9.77 35.99 3.30
N ASP A 317 -9.36 36.40 4.51
CA ASP A 317 -8.05 36.04 5.06
C ASP A 317 -8.00 34.66 5.71
N ASN A 318 -9.13 34.16 6.22
CA ASN A 318 -9.15 32.99 7.09
C ASN A 318 -10.04 31.82 6.64
N TYR A 319 -10.81 31.99 5.55
CA TYR A 319 -11.69 30.93 5.04
C TYR A 319 -10.93 29.71 4.49
N HIS A 320 -9.64 29.87 4.14
CA HIS A 320 -8.84 28.80 3.53
C HIS A 320 -8.73 27.54 4.40
N LYS A 321 -8.61 27.71 5.72
CA LYS A 321 -8.47 26.57 6.65
C LYS A 321 -9.73 25.69 6.69
N PRO A 322 -10.92 26.21 7.04
CA PRO A 322 -12.14 25.40 7.03
C PRO A 322 -12.50 24.93 5.62
N ARG A 323 -12.25 25.73 4.58
CA ARG A 323 -12.44 25.32 3.18
C ARG A 323 -11.60 24.09 2.83
N ASN A 324 -10.29 24.13 3.08
CA ASN A 324 -9.40 23.00 2.77
C ASN A 324 -9.77 21.75 3.58
N TRP A 325 -10.22 21.92 4.82
CA TRP A 325 -10.72 20.79 5.61
C TRP A 325 -11.98 20.19 4.97
N LEU A 326 -12.98 21.01 4.63
CA LEU A 326 -14.22 20.56 3.99
C LEU A 326 -13.95 19.92 2.62
N GLU A 327 -13.02 20.47 1.82
CA GLU A 327 -12.59 19.87 0.55
C GLU A 327 -12.11 18.43 0.72
N ASN A 328 -11.35 18.16 1.77
CA ASN A 328 -10.85 16.81 2.07
C ASN A 328 -11.92 15.89 2.69
N HIS A 329 -13.07 16.46 3.11
CA HIS A 329 -14.15 15.76 3.81
C HIS A 329 -15.49 15.87 3.06
N ARG A 330 -15.47 16.10 1.74
CA ARG A 330 -16.67 16.27 0.89
C ARG A 330 -17.70 15.15 1.08
N PHE A 331 -17.24 13.91 1.24
CA PHE A 331 -18.08 12.73 1.43
C PHE A 331 -19.05 12.86 2.62
N TYR A 332 -18.66 13.57 3.67
CA TYR A 332 -19.41 13.60 4.94
C TYR A 332 -20.44 14.71 5.03
N LEU A 333 -20.58 15.57 4.01
CA LEU A 333 -21.56 16.65 4.05
C LEU A 333 -22.92 16.13 3.58
N ASN A 334 -23.93 16.33 4.42
CA ASN A 334 -25.32 16.15 4.01
C ASN A 334 -25.82 17.34 3.17
N SER A 335 -27.06 17.26 2.66
CA SER A 335 -27.66 18.30 1.81
C SER A 335 -27.70 19.68 2.49
N GLU A 336 -28.15 19.75 3.75
CA GLU A 336 -28.25 21.01 4.51
C GLU A 336 -26.88 21.64 4.74
N GLN A 337 -25.90 20.84 5.14
CA GLN A 337 -24.52 21.29 5.35
C GLN A 337 -23.87 21.78 4.05
N CYS A 338 -24.17 21.14 2.91
CA CYS A 338 -23.72 21.62 1.60
C CYS A 338 -24.29 23.01 1.30
N GLU A 339 -25.58 23.25 1.57
CA GLU A 339 -26.22 24.56 1.35
C GLU A 339 -25.59 25.65 2.22
N ILE A 340 -25.34 25.37 3.50
CA ILE A 340 -24.68 26.29 4.43
C ILE A 340 -23.28 26.66 3.93
N VAL A 341 -22.45 25.65 3.63
CA VAL A 341 -21.07 25.86 3.18
C VAL A 341 -21.02 26.60 1.86
N ASN A 342 -21.85 26.20 0.89
CA ASN A 342 -21.90 26.85 -0.43
C ASN A 342 -22.34 28.32 -0.31
N SER A 343 -23.35 28.61 0.49
CA SER A 343 -23.83 29.99 0.73
C SER A 343 -22.75 30.85 1.40
N ALA A 344 -22.01 30.28 2.37
CA ALA A 344 -20.91 30.96 3.02
C ALA A 344 -19.75 31.25 2.04
N LEU A 345 -19.42 30.30 1.15
CA LEU A 345 -18.40 30.49 0.12
C LEU A 345 -18.82 31.52 -0.93
N ASP A 346 -20.08 31.49 -1.38
CA ASP A 346 -20.63 32.49 -2.31
C ASP A 346 -20.52 33.90 -1.71
N ARG A 347 -20.88 34.07 -0.43
CA ARG A 347 -20.73 35.33 0.32
C ARG A 347 -19.28 35.81 0.34
N ILE A 348 -18.32 34.92 0.63
CA ILE A 348 -16.89 35.26 0.73
C ILE A 348 -16.33 35.59 -0.65
N GLU A 349 -16.68 34.81 -1.67
CA GLU A 349 -16.23 35.03 -3.04
C GLU A 349 -16.79 36.33 -3.65
N ALA A 350 -17.94 36.81 -3.19
CA ALA A 350 -18.53 38.10 -3.58
C ALA A 350 -17.85 39.33 -2.94
N LEU A 351 -16.95 39.15 -1.96
CA LEU A 351 -16.24 40.27 -1.33
C LEU A 351 -15.25 40.91 -2.32
N PRO A 352 -15.05 42.25 -2.26
CA PRO A 352 -14.08 42.95 -3.10
C PRO A 352 -12.67 42.40 -2.91
N ARG A 353 -11.92 42.27 -4.01
CA ARG A 353 -10.54 41.78 -4.02
C ARG A 353 -9.62 42.78 -4.69
N ASP A 354 -8.36 42.78 -4.27
CA ASP A 354 -7.35 43.64 -4.90
C ASP A 354 -6.93 43.10 -6.27
N VAL A 355 -6.56 44.03 -7.16
CA VAL A 355 -6.13 43.69 -8.52
C VAL A 355 -4.80 42.91 -8.46
N GLY A 356 -4.77 41.73 -9.07
CA GLY A 356 -3.58 40.88 -9.15
C GLY A 356 -3.59 39.68 -8.21
N GLU A 357 -4.66 39.47 -7.43
CA GLU A 357 -4.81 38.26 -6.61
C GLU A 357 -5.08 37.00 -7.45
N ILE A 358 -4.43 35.89 -7.06
CA ILE A 358 -4.74 34.56 -7.58
C ILE A 358 -5.84 33.94 -6.71
N VAL A 359 -6.96 33.61 -7.33
CA VAL A 359 -8.10 33.00 -6.64
C VAL A 359 -8.22 31.53 -6.98
N ILE A 360 -8.31 30.68 -5.95
CA ILE A 360 -8.63 29.26 -6.12
C ILE A 360 -10.14 29.11 -5.98
N THR A 361 -10.83 28.95 -7.10
CA THR A 361 -12.27 28.69 -7.12
C THR A 361 -12.55 27.29 -6.58
N THR A 362 -13.57 27.18 -5.74
CA THR A 362 -13.95 25.93 -5.09
C THR A 362 -15.17 25.34 -5.77
N THR A 363 -15.07 24.11 -6.28
CA THR A 363 -16.25 23.40 -6.79
C THR A 363 -17.29 23.29 -5.68
N ARG A 364 -18.53 23.69 -5.93
CA ARG A 364 -19.57 23.68 -4.90
C ARG A 364 -19.82 22.25 -4.40
N PHE A 365 -20.04 22.17 -3.09
CA PHE A 365 -20.25 20.91 -2.38
C PHE A 365 -21.59 20.31 -2.78
N LYS A 366 -21.61 18.98 -2.91
CA LYS A 366 -22.80 18.18 -3.21
C LYS A 366 -22.81 17.00 -2.24
N PRO A 367 -23.98 16.60 -1.73
CA PRO A 367 -24.07 15.43 -0.88
C PRO A 367 -23.71 14.17 -1.66
N ASP A 368 -23.04 13.23 -1.00
CA ASP A 368 -22.81 11.89 -1.54
C ASP A 368 -23.98 10.98 -1.12
N PRO A 369 -24.67 10.28 -2.05
CA PRO A 369 -25.79 9.41 -1.71
C PRO A 369 -25.44 8.26 -0.77
N ARG A 370 -24.15 7.90 -0.64
CA ARG A 370 -23.67 6.82 0.23
C ARG A 370 -23.37 7.30 1.65
N MET A 371 -23.43 8.61 1.90
CA MET A 371 -23.24 9.17 3.23
C MET A 371 -24.47 8.89 4.10
N ASP A 372 -24.23 8.32 5.27
CA ASP A 372 -25.23 8.13 6.32
C ASP A 372 -24.63 8.39 7.72
N ASP A 373 -25.47 8.31 8.76
CA ASP A 373 -25.05 8.54 10.15
C ASP A 373 -24.04 7.51 10.67
N SER A 374 -23.86 6.35 10.02
CA SER A 374 -22.86 5.35 10.43
C SER A 374 -21.42 5.85 10.28
N TYR A 375 -21.20 6.91 9.47
CA TYR A 375 -19.88 7.53 9.30
C TYR A 375 -19.56 8.57 10.38
N LEU A 376 -20.51 8.89 11.26
CA LEU A 376 -20.33 9.89 12.30
C LEU A 376 -20.28 9.21 13.67
N LEU A 377 -19.15 9.40 14.36
CA LEU A 377 -19.04 8.95 15.74
C LEU A 377 -20.00 9.77 16.63
N PRO A 378 -20.69 9.12 17.58
CA PRO A 378 -21.55 9.82 18.52
C PRO A 378 -20.72 10.83 19.33
N MET A 379 -21.38 11.89 19.79
CA MET A 379 -20.76 12.84 20.71
C MET A 379 -20.30 12.06 21.93
N SER A 380 -19.00 12.07 22.24
CA SER A 380 -18.57 11.60 23.54
C SER A 380 -19.26 12.47 24.57
N GLU A 381 -20.06 11.85 25.44
CA GLU A 381 -20.38 12.45 26.73
C GLU A 381 -19.03 12.80 27.34
N ARG A 382 -18.81 14.10 27.53
CA ARG A 382 -17.58 14.63 28.13
C ARG A 382 -17.23 13.76 29.32
N ASP A 383 -15.94 13.44 29.45
CA ASP A 383 -15.36 12.94 30.70
C ASP A 383 -15.87 13.80 31.87
N GLU A 384 -16.95 13.36 32.51
CA GLU A 384 -17.29 13.76 33.87
C GLU A 384 -16.27 13.05 34.76
N HIS A 385 -15.08 13.65 34.85
CA HIS A 385 -14.20 13.39 35.97
C HIS A 385 -14.42 14.49 37.03
N PRO A 386 -14.85 14.09 38.25
CA PRO A 386 -15.13 15.02 39.35
C PRO A 386 -13.88 15.75 39.87
#